data_AF-A0A246JS45-F1
#
_entry.id   AF-A0A246JS45-F1
#
_cell.length_a   1.000
_cell.length_b   1.000
_cell.length_c   1.000
_cell.angle_alpha   90.00
_cell.angle_beta   90.00
_cell.angle_gamma   90.00
#
_symmetry.space_group_name_H-M   'P 1'
#
loop_
_entity.id
_entity.type
_entity.pdbx_description
1 polymer ?
#
loop_
_entity_poly.entity_id
_entity_poly.type
_entity_poly.pdbx_seq_one_letter_code
_entity_poly.pdbx_strand_id
1 'polypeptide(L)'
;MKAEFFRSAIVKLPEEVASVMLRDPTVLAILGLPQGEFVQLWGERFERTAMFDALRSLVRGETINLSSFDGATTTDEARLDEDGSAVLRSGTEGLRFQHVRLFSDIGAERASVIDEIAATGELSADREMAWRAAAEHAPFDDELFIALQGEADATPEAVYREMAQGISNGTAIFDDLVPIESQHYASLLGVWPLPDTLGAYKAAWVDMAQGLDQARLCRLLRLSGPFAAMQSGLVATASDSLDPPERLEIMQFLASRADPFSVGAAFEVASRNIDNAAMRELANDLIGRICNHQHPMYETAGPALEAALAITISLTARNRTFDGWPLYAKRLALILHASHLLRMLRAAGVDPANLAEEIGKRFGSQARLAGLCDTREAPVFQFHYFGAGLVQAMLIDRVTEAISRLQAASRPEEWIGERDKAVSGAVEAGRGLFLVAAGALDEFEDGWTGLTELEPKFADENLERLRNENGSSVLLNELVKIAVAFEVSPDKRSDVGAAILAALTRFAEPADHLMAAEFGLQIAARWRDGDMADQIIGLLLAAVQKEELPDSGASARYTMLAAATAADRAEWLDRVGQMARNFALSHQPGNGLQNLRRAINLLCDFDSGLAPKLASAKSCAMLAYDRFDG
;
A
#
# COMPACT_ATOMS: atom_id res chain seq x y z
N MET A 1 -2.71 30.17 -40.78
CA MET A 1 -1.24 29.93 -40.75
C MET A 1 -0.68 29.68 -39.34
N LYS A 2 -0.61 30.64 -38.39
CA LYS A 2 -0.05 30.36 -37.03
C LYS A 2 -0.88 29.35 -36.21
N ALA A 3 -2.21 29.47 -36.21
CA ALA A 3 -3.11 28.57 -35.47
C ALA A 3 -3.13 27.13 -36.03
N GLU A 4 -3.15 26.96 -37.35
CA GLU A 4 -3.07 25.64 -38.00
C GLU A 4 -1.75 24.92 -37.71
N PHE A 5 -0.63 25.65 -37.72
CA PHE A 5 0.67 25.10 -37.36
C PHE A 5 0.66 24.57 -35.92
N PHE A 6 0.17 25.37 -34.97
CA PHE A 6 0.07 24.96 -33.57
C PHE A 6 -0.90 23.78 -33.35
N ARG A 7 -2.07 23.75 -34.02
CA ARG A 7 -3.00 22.61 -33.96
C ARG A 7 -2.35 21.32 -34.47
N SER A 8 -1.59 21.40 -35.57
CA SER A 8 -0.88 20.23 -36.11
C SER A 8 0.29 19.78 -35.25
N ALA A 9 0.88 20.70 -34.47
CA ALA A 9 2.01 20.42 -33.60
C ALA A 9 1.56 19.79 -32.27
N ILE A 10 0.48 20.28 -31.66
CA ILE A 10 -0.03 19.77 -30.38
C ILE A 10 -0.38 18.28 -30.44
N VAL A 11 -0.97 17.80 -31.54
CA VAL A 11 -1.32 16.38 -31.72
C VAL A 11 -0.09 15.47 -31.81
N LYS A 12 1.10 16.05 -32.03
CA LYS A 12 2.38 15.33 -32.12
C LYS A 12 3.21 15.42 -30.84
N LEU A 13 2.76 16.20 -29.85
CA LEU A 13 3.45 16.31 -28.57
C LEU A 13 3.08 15.14 -27.65
N PRO A 14 3.99 14.74 -26.74
CA PRO A 14 3.62 13.88 -25.62
C PRO A 14 2.44 14.47 -24.85
N GLU A 15 1.56 13.61 -24.35
CA GLU A 15 0.30 14.01 -23.71
C GLU A 15 0.51 14.99 -22.55
N GLU A 16 1.56 14.80 -21.73
CA GLU A 16 1.84 15.71 -20.61
C GLU A 16 2.22 17.11 -21.10
N VAL A 17 2.96 17.20 -22.21
CA VAL A 17 3.37 18.48 -22.80
C VAL A 17 2.18 19.16 -23.48
N ALA A 18 1.36 18.40 -24.20
CA ALA A 18 0.13 18.89 -24.81
C ALA A 18 -0.84 19.43 -23.74
N SER A 19 -1.02 18.68 -22.65
CA SER A 19 -1.82 19.05 -21.48
C SER A 19 -1.34 20.37 -20.86
N VAL A 20 -0.04 20.50 -20.57
CA VAL A 20 0.53 21.74 -20.00
C VAL A 20 0.38 22.91 -20.98
N MET A 21 0.63 22.71 -22.27
CA MET A 21 0.48 23.76 -23.27
C MET A 21 -0.99 24.19 -23.45
N LEU A 22 -1.95 23.27 -23.32
CA LEU A 22 -3.37 23.58 -23.39
C LEU A 22 -3.91 24.24 -22.10
N ARG A 23 -3.10 24.35 -21.04
CA ARG A 23 -3.41 25.16 -19.85
C ARG A 23 -2.86 26.58 -19.93
N ASP A 24 -1.98 26.89 -20.90
CA ASP A 24 -1.42 28.23 -21.07
C ASP A 24 -2.44 29.16 -21.77
N PRO A 25 -2.88 30.27 -21.12
CA PRO A 25 -3.88 31.19 -21.70
C PRO A 25 -3.44 31.82 -23.02
N THR A 26 -2.13 32.03 -23.20
CA THR A 26 -1.52 32.58 -24.42
C THR A 26 -1.61 31.57 -25.56
N VAL A 27 -1.35 30.29 -25.27
CA VAL A 27 -1.47 29.20 -26.24
C VAL A 27 -2.93 29.00 -26.65
N LEU A 28 -3.86 29.03 -25.69
CA LEU A 28 -5.30 28.98 -25.95
C LEU A 28 -5.74 30.13 -26.85
N ALA A 29 -5.33 31.38 -26.54
CA ALA A 29 -5.63 32.54 -27.39
C ALA A 29 -5.04 32.42 -28.81
N ILE A 30 -3.81 31.94 -28.96
CA ILE A 30 -3.16 31.71 -30.27
C ILE A 30 -3.91 30.66 -31.10
N LEU A 31 -4.47 29.64 -30.44
CA LEU A 31 -5.24 28.56 -31.05
C LEU A 31 -6.69 28.95 -31.35
N GLY A 32 -7.12 30.14 -30.89
CA GLY A 32 -8.53 30.55 -30.90
C GLY A 32 -9.39 29.65 -30.03
N LEU A 33 -8.81 29.02 -29.00
CA LEU A 33 -9.51 28.22 -28.02
C LEU A 33 -9.99 29.15 -26.88
N PRO A 34 -11.16 28.86 -26.31
CA PRO A 34 -11.70 29.64 -25.22
C PRO A 34 -10.71 29.75 -24.04
N GLN A 35 -10.55 30.96 -23.51
CA GLN A 35 -9.88 31.21 -22.23
C GLN A 35 -10.92 31.08 -21.11
N GLY A 36 -10.61 30.32 -20.07
CA GLY A 36 -11.50 30.10 -18.93
C GLY A 36 -11.37 28.68 -18.38
N GLU A 37 -11.89 28.47 -17.19
CA GLU A 37 -12.05 27.14 -16.63
C GLU A 37 -13.38 26.56 -17.09
N PHE A 38 -13.35 25.38 -17.70
CA PHE A 38 -14.52 24.73 -18.27
C PHE A 38 -14.75 23.39 -17.60
N VAL A 39 -16.02 23.05 -17.44
CA VAL A 39 -16.49 21.73 -17.03
C VAL A 39 -17.27 21.10 -18.18
N GLN A 40 -17.25 19.77 -18.28
CA GLN A 40 -17.99 19.05 -19.30
C GLN A 40 -19.31 18.55 -18.72
N LEU A 41 -20.44 19.01 -19.27
CA LEU A 41 -21.79 18.59 -18.88
C LEU A 41 -22.51 18.13 -20.16
N TRP A 42 -23.12 16.94 -20.14
CA TRP A 42 -23.83 16.38 -21.32
C TRP A 42 -22.98 16.33 -22.60
N GLY A 43 -21.67 16.11 -22.44
CA GLY A 43 -20.72 16.11 -23.55
C GLY A 43 -20.26 17.51 -24.02
N GLU A 44 -20.89 18.58 -23.55
CA GLU A 44 -20.60 19.97 -23.94
C GLU A 44 -19.82 20.75 -22.89
N ARG A 45 -19.16 21.84 -23.31
CA ARG A 45 -18.34 22.67 -22.42
C ARG A 45 -19.14 23.82 -21.83
N PHE A 46 -19.06 23.98 -20.51
CA PHE A 46 -19.68 25.08 -19.77
C PHE A 46 -18.60 25.84 -19.00
N GLU A 47 -18.73 27.16 -18.89
CA GLU A 47 -17.85 27.95 -18.02
C GLU A 47 -18.11 27.58 -16.56
N ARG A 48 -17.05 27.26 -15.82
CA ARG A 48 -17.12 26.83 -14.41
C ARG A 48 -17.84 27.86 -13.56
N THR A 49 -17.52 29.15 -13.73
CA THR A 49 -18.16 30.26 -13.03
C THR A 49 -19.64 30.36 -13.36
N ALA A 50 -20.02 30.22 -14.64
CA ALA A 50 -21.43 30.25 -15.04
C ALA A 50 -22.21 29.07 -14.43
N MET A 51 -21.60 27.89 -14.31
CA MET A 51 -22.20 26.75 -13.62
C MET A 51 -22.42 27.06 -12.13
N PHE A 52 -21.42 27.59 -11.41
CA PHE A 52 -21.58 27.92 -9.99
C PHE A 52 -22.60 29.05 -9.77
N ASP A 53 -22.62 30.06 -10.62
CA ASP A 53 -23.62 31.14 -10.56
C ASP A 53 -25.03 30.61 -10.79
N ALA A 54 -25.19 29.67 -11.73
CA ALA A 54 -26.44 28.95 -11.92
C ALA A 54 -26.87 28.20 -10.65
N LEU A 55 -25.97 27.46 -10.00
CA LEU A 55 -26.27 26.75 -8.75
C LEU A 55 -26.63 27.71 -7.61
N ARG A 56 -25.94 28.87 -7.49
CA ARG A 56 -26.29 29.92 -6.51
C ARG A 56 -27.69 30.48 -6.75
N SER A 57 -28.00 30.83 -8.00
CA SER A 57 -29.33 31.33 -8.38
C SER A 57 -30.40 30.29 -8.08
N LEU A 58 -30.14 29.01 -8.34
CA LEU A 58 -31.06 27.94 -7.99
C LEU A 58 -31.40 27.90 -6.49
N VAL A 59 -30.36 28.01 -5.66
CA VAL A 59 -30.50 27.98 -4.20
C VAL A 59 -31.28 29.18 -3.67
N ARG A 60 -31.15 30.33 -4.34
CA ARG A 60 -31.97 31.53 -4.06
C ARG A 60 -33.40 31.46 -4.59
N GLY A 61 -33.77 30.38 -5.28
CA GLY A 61 -35.08 30.22 -5.92
C GLY A 61 -35.25 31.07 -7.18
N GLU A 62 -34.14 31.50 -7.80
CA GLU A 62 -34.13 32.26 -9.05
C GLU A 62 -34.19 31.33 -10.26
N THR A 63 -34.66 31.85 -11.40
CA THR A 63 -34.64 31.11 -12.66
C THR A 63 -33.22 31.00 -13.19
N ILE A 64 -32.78 29.79 -13.49
CA ILE A 64 -31.47 29.55 -14.09
C ILE A 64 -31.57 29.57 -15.61
N ASN A 65 -30.59 30.20 -16.26
CA ASN A 65 -30.31 29.95 -17.66
C ASN A 65 -28.81 29.64 -17.84
N LEU A 66 -28.46 28.35 -17.79
CA LEU A 66 -27.11 27.87 -18.02
C LEU A 66 -27.03 27.36 -19.47
N SER A 67 -26.16 27.98 -20.26
CA SER A 67 -25.91 27.60 -21.66
C SER A 67 -24.45 27.19 -21.84
N SER A 68 -24.20 26.24 -22.74
CA SER A 68 -22.86 25.83 -23.12
C SER A 68 -22.11 27.00 -23.74
N PHE A 69 -20.79 26.93 -23.74
CA PHE A 69 -19.92 27.99 -24.27
C PHE A 69 -20.25 28.35 -25.74
N ASP A 70 -20.68 27.37 -26.53
CA ASP A 70 -21.09 27.55 -27.93
C ASP A 70 -22.60 27.80 -28.11
N GLY A 71 -23.37 27.78 -27.02
CA GLY A 71 -24.83 27.93 -27.02
C GLY A 71 -25.60 26.75 -27.62
N ALA A 72 -24.95 25.62 -27.90
CA ALA A 72 -25.58 24.43 -28.47
C ALA A 72 -26.51 23.72 -27.47
N THR A 73 -26.17 23.77 -26.18
CA THR A 73 -26.94 23.12 -25.11
C THR A 73 -27.34 24.15 -24.07
N THR A 74 -28.62 24.15 -23.70
CA THR A 74 -29.16 24.98 -22.61
C THR A 74 -29.88 24.08 -21.61
N THR A 75 -29.87 24.47 -20.34
CA THR A 75 -30.61 23.74 -19.30
C THR A 75 -32.11 23.93 -19.51
N ASP A 76 -32.84 22.83 -19.66
CA ASP A 76 -34.30 22.80 -19.84
C ASP A 76 -35.05 22.88 -18.51
N GLU A 77 -34.51 22.19 -17.50
CA GLU A 77 -35.11 22.08 -16.17
C GLU A 77 -34.01 22.21 -15.12
N ALA A 78 -34.24 23.08 -14.13
CA ALA A 78 -33.40 23.20 -12.96
C ALA A 78 -34.26 23.27 -11.71
N ARG A 79 -33.97 22.40 -10.73
CA ARG A 79 -34.74 22.33 -9.49
C ARG A 79 -33.87 21.88 -8.32
N LEU A 80 -34.25 22.27 -7.11
CA LEU A 80 -33.77 21.66 -5.89
C LEU A 80 -34.67 20.46 -5.53
N ASP A 81 -34.04 19.32 -5.22
CA ASP A 81 -34.72 18.19 -4.62
C ASP A 81 -34.98 18.41 -3.12
N GLU A 82 -35.80 17.53 -2.52
CA GLU A 82 -36.16 17.59 -1.10
C GLU A 82 -34.93 17.51 -0.18
N ASP A 83 -33.94 16.70 -0.58
CA ASP A 83 -32.65 16.56 0.11
C ASP A 83 -31.71 17.77 -0.08
N GLY A 84 -32.11 18.76 -0.90
CA GLY A 84 -31.31 19.95 -1.15
C GLY A 84 -30.27 19.84 -2.25
N SER A 85 -30.21 18.70 -2.94
CA SER A 85 -29.39 18.58 -4.15
C SER A 85 -29.99 19.39 -5.30
N ALA A 86 -29.14 20.03 -6.11
CA ALA A 86 -29.57 20.61 -7.39
C ALA A 86 -29.64 19.54 -8.46
N VAL A 87 -30.70 19.56 -9.25
CA VAL A 87 -30.84 18.73 -10.46
C VAL A 87 -30.97 19.67 -11.66
N LEU A 88 -30.01 19.56 -12.58
CA LEU A 88 -30.03 20.24 -13.87
C LEU A 88 -30.32 19.20 -14.95
N ARG A 89 -31.18 19.52 -15.92
CA ARG A 89 -31.47 18.63 -17.06
C ARG A 89 -31.36 19.35 -18.38
N SER A 90 -30.92 18.59 -19.38
CA SER A 90 -30.96 18.94 -20.78
C SER A 90 -31.44 17.71 -21.55
N GLY A 91 -32.60 17.83 -22.21
CA GLY A 91 -33.29 16.71 -22.84
C GLY A 91 -33.61 15.57 -21.88
N THR A 92 -33.08 14.38 -22.16
CA THR A 92 -33.28 13.17 -21.34
C THR A 92 -32.21 12.97 -20.27
N GLU A 93 -31.15 13.77 -20.29
CA GLU A 93 -30.02 13.61 -19.38
C GLU A 93 -30.16 14.57 -18.20
N GLY A 94 -29.91 14.06 -17.00
CA GLY A 94 -29.96 14.83 -15.76
C GLY A 94 -28.67 14.70 -14.98
N LEU A 95 -28.18 15.82 -14.46
CA LEU A 95 -27.03 15.91 -13.58
C LEU A 95 -27.51 16.32 -12.20
N ARG A 96 -26.92 15.72 -11.17
CA ARG A 96 -27.22 16.00 -9.76
C ARG A 96 -25.98 16.58 -9.10
N PHE A 97 -26.13 17.70 -8.41
CA PHE A 97 -25.10 18.36 -7.63
C PHE A 97 -25.52 18.34 -6.16
N GLN A 98 -24.73 17.66 -5.34
CA GLN A 98 -24.97 17.57 -3.91
C GLN A 98 -24.45 18.82 -3.20
N HIS A 99 -24.88 19.02 -1.95
CA HIS A 99 -24.34 20.04 -1.04
C HIS A 99 -24.47 21.50 -1.52
N VAL A 100 -25.24 21.78 -2.59
CA VAL A 100 -25.38 23.14 -3.17
C VAL A 100 -25.97 24.16 -2.20
N ARG A 101 -26.69 23.72 -1.16
CA ARG A 101 -27.18 24.59 -0.08
C ARG A 101 -26.06 25.31 0.68
N LEU A 102 -24.78 24.92 0.52
CA LEU A 102 -23.63 25.69 0.99
C LEU A 102 -23.54 27.10 0.37
N PHE A 103 -24.16 27.31 -0.79
CA PHE A 103 -24.32 28.62 -1.43
C PHE A 103 -25.46 29.47 -0.86
N SER A 104 -26.28 28.92 0.04
CA SER A 104 -27.43 29.62 0.61
C SER A 104 -26.98 30.83 1.42
N ASP A 105 -27.77 31.90 1.39
CA ASP A 105 -27.58 33.05 2.28
C ASP A 105 -27.99 32.73 3.74
N ILE A 106 -28.69 31.61 3.97
CA ILE A 106 -29.19 31.16 5.27
C ILE A 106 -28.15 30.27 5.96
N GLY A 107 -27.57 30.76 7.07
CA GLY A 107 -26.54 30.02 7.81
C GLY A 107 -26.99 28.66 8.36
N ALA A 108 -28.26 28.52 8.75
CA ALA A 108 -28.80 27.26 9.23
C ALA A 108 -28.84 26.16 8.14
N GLU A 109 -29.09 26.53 6.88
CA GLU A 109 -29.06 25.56 5.77
C GLU A 109 -27.62 25.11 5.48
N ARG A 110 -26.66 26.05 5.52
CA ARG A 110 -25.24 25.71 5.35
C ARG A 110 -24.75 24.81 6.48
N ALA A 111 -25.10 25.11 7.72
CA ALA A 111 -24.76 24.30 8.88
C ALA A 111 -25.35 22.87 8.77
N SER A 112 -26.60 22.74 8.31
CA SER A 112 -27.23 21.42 8.06
C SER A 112 -26.45 20.60 7.04
N VAL A 113 -25.92 21.22 5.97
CA VAL A 113 -25.09 20.49 5.00
C VAL A 113 -23.77 20.02 5.62
N ILE A 114 -23.13 20.86 6.45
CA ILE A 114 -21.93 20.42 7.18
C ILE A 114 -22.26 19.29 8.15
N ASP A 115 -23.42 19.33 8.81
CA ASP A 115 -23.91 18.23 9.65
C ASP A 115 -24.13 16.94 8.85
N GLU A 116 -24.69 17.04 7.65
CA GLU A 116 -24.91 15.90 6.74
C GLU A 116 -23.58 15.25 6.32
N ILE A 117 -22.59 16.06 5.89
CA ILE A 117 -21.24 15.58 5.53
C ILE A 117 -20.52 15.00 6.76
N ALA A 118 -20.67 15.61 7.94
CA ALA A 118 -20.08 15.09 9.16
C ALA A 118 -20.74 13.76 9.61
N ALA A 119 -22.05 13.60 9.37
CA ALA A 119 -22.80 12.40 9.70
C ALA A 119 -22.40 11.20 8.85
N THR A 120 -22.02 11.40 7.58
CA THR A 120 -21.45 10.35 6.73
C THR A 120 -20.04 9.93 7.16
N GLY A 121 -19.38 10.74 7.99
CA GLY A 121 -18.03 10.49 8.50
C GLY A 121 -16.92 11.00 7.59
N GLU A 122 -17.26 11.85 6.63
CA GLU A 122 -16.34 12.37 5.61
C GLU A 122 -15.46 13.53 6.13
N LEU A 123 -15.50 13.89 7.42
CA LEU A 123 -14.65 14.93 8.00
C LEU A 123 -14.13 14.54 9.39
N SER A 124 -12.90 14.97 9.70
CA SER A 124 -12.35 14.90 11.07
C SER A 124 -12.95 15.99 11.97
N ALA A 125 -12.84 15.83 13.29
CA ALA A 125 -13.46 16.76 14.24
C ALA A 125 -12.96 18.22 14.09
N ASP A 126 -11.65 18.40 13.95
CA ASP A 126 -11.06 19.72 13.79
C ASP A 126 -11.43 20.37 12.46
N ARG A 127 -11.47 19.57 11.38
CA ARG A 127 -11.83 20.03 10.04
C ARG A 127 -13.30 20.38 9.96
N GLU A 128 -14.17 19.56 10.52
CA GLU A 128 -15.59 19.86 10.66
C GLU A 128 -15.80 21.16 11.43
N MET A 129 -15.11 21.38 12.55
CA MET A 129 -15.22 22.63 13.31
C MET A 129 -14.78 23.84 12.47
N ALA A 130 -13.71 23.70 11.68
CA ALA A 130 -13.28 24.74 10.75
C ALA A 130 -14.33 25.00 9.65
N TRP A 131 -14.93 23.96 9.09
CA TRP A 131 -15.96 24.07 8.07
C TRP A 131 -17.29 24.61 8.60
N ARG A 132 -17.67 24.27 9.84
CA ARG A 132 -18.79 24.89 10.55
C ARG A 132 -18.56 26.39 10.72
N ALA A 133 -17.37 26.79 11.16
CA ALA A 133 -17.03 28.21 11.30
C ALA A 133 -17.09 28.96 9.95
N ALA A 134 -16.62 28.34 8.87
CA ALA A 134 -16.75 28.89 7.52
C ALA A 134 -18.22 29.03 7.10
N ALA A 135 -19.03 27.99 7.34
CA ALA A 135 -20.46 27.96 7.02
C ALA A 135 -21.26 28.98 7.84
N GLU A 136 -20.88 29.26 9.08
CA GLU A 136 -21.53 30.30 9.88
C GLU A 136 -21.21 31.71 9.37
N HIS A 137 -20.00 31.94 8.85
CA HIS A 137 -19.52 33.27 8.49
C HIS A 137 -20.20 33.85 7.25
N ALA A 138 -20.26 33.10 6.15
CA ALA A 138 -20.77 33.56 4.86
C ALA A 138 -21.18 32.39 3.96
N PRO A 139 -21.95 32.64 2.88
CA PRO A 139 -22.11 31.68 1.79
C PRO A 139 -20.76 31.27 1.21
N PHE A 140 -20.63 30.00 0.81
CA PHE A 140 -19.39 29.52 0.20
C PHE A 140 -19.18 30.17 -1.16
N ASP A 141 -17.93 30.51 -1.47
CA ASP A 141 -17.52 30.82 -2.84
C ASP A 141 -17.14 29.54 -3.59
N ASP A 142 -16.74 29.66 -4.87
CA ASP A 142 -16.37 28.51 -5.70
C ASP A 142 -15.23 27.71 -5.06
N GLU A 143 -14.22 28.39 -4.52
CA GLU A 143 -13.00 27.76 -4.01
C GLU A 143 -13.24 27.04 -2.67
N LEU A 144 -14.03 27.62 -1.76
CA LEU A 144 -14.42 26.94 -0.52
C LEU A 144 -15.30 25.72 -0.80
N PHE A 145 -16.22 25.82 -1.77
CA PHE A 145 -17.06 24.70 -2.17
C PHE A 145 -16.20 23.55 -2.73
N ILE A 146 -15.31 23.86 -3.68
CA ILE A 146 -14.40 22.87 -4.27
C ILE A 146 -13.49 22.26 -3.19
N ALA A 147 -12.95 23.07 -2.28
CA ALA A 147 -12.07 22.59 -1.22
C ALA A 147 -12.79 21.63 -0.26
N LEU A 148 -14.03 21.93 0.14
CA LEU A 148 -14.82 21.03 0.99
C LEU A 148 -15.23 19.76 0.25
N GLN A 149 -15.70 19.84 -0.99
CA GLN A 149 -16.04 18.64 -1.77
C GLN A 149 -14.81 17.77 -1.99
N GLY A 150 -13.67 18.38 -2.40
CA GLY A 150 -12.43 17.65 -2.57
C GLY A 150 -11.93 16.98 -1.28
N GLU A 151 -12.17 17.58 -0.12
CA GLU A 151 -11.84 16.97 1.17
C GLU A 151 -12.79 15.80 1.52
N ALA A 152 -14.10 15.97 1.31
CA ALA A 152 -15.10 14.93 1.55
C ALA A 152 -14.87 13.72 0.62
N ASP A 153 -14.59 13.97 -0.66
CA ASP A 153 -14.32 12.97 -1.69
C ASP A 153 -12.99 12.25 -1.44
N ALA A 154 -12.01 12.91 -0.82
CA ALA A 154 -10.71 12.31 -0.48
C ALA A 154 -10.74 11.42 0.77
N THR A 155 -11.88 11.29 1.45
CA THR A 155 -11.98 10.43 2.64
C THR A 155 -11.90 8.95 2.29
N PRO A 156 -11.39 8.10 3.20
CA PRO A 156 -11.34 6.66 2.96
C PRO A 156 -12.72 6.08 2.63
N GLU A 157 -13.78 6.50 3.32
CA GLU A 157 -15.13 6.04 3.09
C GLU A 157 -15.66 6.42 1.70
N ALA A 158 -15.47 7.66 1.26
CA ALA A 158 -15.91 8.11 -0.06
C ALA A 158 -15.17 7.36 -1.18
N VAL A 159 -13.85 7.29 -1.09
CA VAL A 159 -13.00 6.56 -2.03
C VAL A 159 -13.39 5.09 -2.10
N TYR A 160 -13.56 4.41 -0.96
CA TYR A 160 -13.96 3.00 -0.95
C TYR A 160 -15.38 2.78 -1.46
N ARG A 161 -16.30 3.73 -1.28
CA ARG A 161 -17.66 3.67 -1.84
C ARG A 161 -17.62 3.70 -3.37
N GLU A 162 -16.87 4.62 -3.95
CA GLU A 162 -16.68 4.72 -5.40
C GLU A 162 -16.01 3.47 -5.97
N MET A 163 -14.89 3.03 -5.36
CA MET A 163 -14.20 1.80 -5.74
C MET A 163 -15.13 0.58 -5.69
N ALA A 164 -15.88 0.40 -4.59
CA ALA A 164 -16.81 -0.72 -4.45
C ALA A 164 -17.91 -0.71 -5.51
N GLN A 165 -18.40 0.46 -5.90
CA GLN A 165 -19.37 0.62 -6.98
C GLN A 165 -18.75 0.24 -8.33
N GLY A 166 -17.54 0.73 -8.64
CA GLY A 166 -16.83 0.38 -9.87
C GLY A 166 -16.54 -1.12 -10.00
N ILE A 167 -16.10 -1.77 -8.90
CA ILE A 167 -15.85 -3.21 -8.86
C ILE A 167 -17.15 -3.98 -9.06
N SER A 168 -18.22 -3.60 -8.34
CA SER A 168 -19.50 -4.30 -8.38
C SER A 168 -20.20 -4.17 -9.75
N ASN A 169 -19.99 -3.04 -10.44
CA ASN A 169 -20.49 -2.82 -11.80
C ASN A 169 -19.61 -3.46 -12.89
N GLY A 170 -18.44 -4.01 -12.52
CA GLY A 170 -17.47 -4.56 -13.47
C GLY A 170 -16.82 -3.51 -14.38
N THR A 171 -16.81 -2.24 -13.95
CA THR A 171 -16.22 -1.11 -14.71
C THR A 171 -14.84 -0.71 -14.19
N ALA A 172 -14.46 -1.14 -12.98
CA ALA A 172 -13.16 -0.82 -12.40
C ALA A 172 -12.02 -1.44 -13.20
N ILE A 173 -11.03 -0.62 -13.55
CA ILE A 173 -9.71 -1.06 -13.99
C ILE A 173 -8.73 -1.10 -12.81
N PHE A 174 -7.56 -1.69 -13.00
CA PHE A 174 -6.55 -1.82 -11.93
C PHE A 174 -6.10 -0.47 -11.36
N ASP A 175 -6.01 0.57 -12.19
CA ASP A 175 -5.62 1.91 -11.75
C ASP A 175 -6.69 2.53 -10.83
N ASP A 176 -7.97 2.14 -10.97
CA ASP A 176 -9.06 2.58 -10.08
C ASP A 176 -9.00 1.89 -8.71
N LEU A 177 -8.21 0.82 -8.56
CA LEU A 177 -8.12 0.07 -7.31
C LEU A 177 -7.15 0.67 -6.30
N VAL A 178 -6.36 1.66 -6.71
CA VAL A 178 -5.29 2.27 -5.91
C VAL A 178 -5.29 3.78 -6.12
N PRO A 179 -5.83 4.56 -5.17
CA PRO A 179 -5.75 6.02 -5.18
C PRO A 179 -4.29 6.47 -5.30
N ILE A 180 -4.03 7.51 -6.08
CA ILE A 180 -2.66 8.01 -6.27
C ILE A 180 -2.37 9.21 -5.37
N GLU A 181 -3.40 9.79 -4.79
CA GLU A 181 -3.37 10.96 -3.91
C GLU A 181 -2.92 10.56 -2.49
N SER A 182 -1.84 11.18 -2.01
CA SER A 182 -1.31 10.90 -0.67
C SER A 182 -2.30 11.24 0.45
N GLN A 183 -3.23 12.17 0.20
CA GLN A 183 -4.24 12.61 1.16
C GLN A 183 -5.16 11.47 1.60
N HIS A 184 -5.56 10.59 0.67
CA HIS A 184 -6.39 9.42 1.00
C HIS A 184 -5.72 8.57 2.08
N TYR A 185 -4.43 8.26 1.90
CA TYR A 185 -3.67 7.45 2.84
C TYR A 185 -3.41 8.17 4.16
N ALA A 186 -3.21 9.50 4.13
CA ALA A 186 -3.04 10.29 5.34
C ALA A 186 -4.31 10.24 6.19
N SER A 187 -5.47 10.39 5.54
CA SER A 187 -6.78 10.23 6.17
C SER A 187 -7.03 8.81 6.68
N LEU A 188 -6.58 7.79 5.94
CA LEU A 188 -6.68 6.38 6.34
C LEU A 188 -5.84 6.09 7.61
N LEU A 189 -4.68 6.72 7.76
CA LEU A 189 -3.87 6.65 8.97
C LEU A 189 -4.46 7.47 10.12
N GLY A 190 -5.22 8.52 9.83
CA GLY A 190 -5.94 9.34 10.81
C GLY A 190 -5.06 10.28 11.65
N VAL A 191 -3.74 10.29 11.43
CA VAL A 191 -2.79 11.20 12.10
C VAL A 191 -2.04 12.00 11.04
N TRP A 192 -2.11 13.33 11.13
CA TRP A 192 -1.37 14.23 10.26
C TRP A 192 -0.96 15.51 11.01
N PRO A 193 0.27 16.05 10.82
CA PRO A 193 1.38 15.48 10.05
C PRO A 193 1.87 14.14 10.64
N LEU A 194 2.48 13.30 9.79
CA LEU A 194 3.02 12.00 10.22
C LEU A 194 4.26 12.21 11.12
N PRO A 195 4.30 11.59 12.32
CA PRO A 195 5.50 11.58 13.14
C PRO A 195 6.68 10.85 12.48
N ASP A 196 7.91 11.08 12.94
CA ASP A 196 9.09 10.42 12.37
C ASP A 196 9.24 8.94 12.81
N THR A 197 8.62 8.55 13.93
CA THR A 197 8.73 7.19 14.48
C THR A 197 7.37 6.52 14.67
N LEU A 198 7.36 5.19 14.58
CA LEU A 198 6.15 4.38 14.78
C LEU A 198 5.61 4.53 16.21
N GLY A 199 6.47 4.61 17.23
CA GLY A 199 6.07 4.82 18.62
C GLY A 199 5.33 6.15 18.83
N ALA A 200 5.84 7.24 18.26
CA ALA A 200 5.18 8.55 18.32
C ALA A 200 3.84 8.56 17.58
N TYR A 201 3.76 7.89 16.43
CA TYR A 201 2.51 7.70 15.71
C TYR A 201 1.48 6.92 16.53
N LYS A 202 1.87 5.80 17.16
CA LYS A 202 0.97 4.99 18.00
C LYS A 202 0.37 5.82 19.13
N ALA A 203 1.19 6.63 19.81
CA ALA A 203 0.73 7.52 20.87
C ALA A 203 -0.27 8.56 20.34
N ALA A 204 0.09 9.27 19.27
CA ALA A 204 -0.77 10.28 18.65
C ALA A 204 -2.11 9.68 18.15
N TRP A 205 -2.09 8.47 17.60
CA TRP A 205 -3.28 7.78 17.13
C TRP A 205 -4.23 7.41 18.26
N VAL A 206 -3.72 6.90 19.39
CA VAL A 206 -4.54 6.59 20.57
C VAL A 206 -5.13 7.87 21.17
N ASP A 207 -4.33 8.93 21.31
CA ASP A 207 -4.79 10.21 21.84
C ASP A 207 -5.91 10.80 20.97
N MET A 208 -5.74 10.74 19.64
CA MET A 208 -6.76 11.13 18.67
C MET A 208 -8.03 10.30 18.84
N ALA A 209 -7.91 8.97 18.86
CA ALA A 209 -9.06 8.05 18.97
C ALA A 209 -9.84 8.26 20.28
N GLN A 210 -9.16 8.53 21.39
CA GLN A 210 -9.78 8.82 22.69
C GLN A 210 -10.51 10.16 22.73
N GLY A 211 -10.14 11.11 21.87
CA GLY A 211 -10.80 12.40 21.73
C GLY A 211 -12.09 12.38 20.90
N LEU A 212 -12.39 11.26 20.23
CA LEU A 212 -13.57 11.12 19.37
C LEU A 212 -14.85 10.81 20.17
N ASP A 213 -15.99 11.27 19.67
CA ASP A 213 -17.30 10.80 20.13
C ASP A 213 -17.55 9.32 19.76
N GLN A 214 -18.56 8.69 20.37
CA GLN A 214 -18.87 7.26 20.15
C GLN A 214 -19.07 6.90 18.67
N ALA A 215 -19.80 7.74 17.92
CA ALA A 215 -20.11 7.47 16.52
C ALA A 215 -18.85 7.52 15.65
N ARG A 216 -17.99 8.53 15.85
CA ARG A 216 -16.71 8.69 15.16
C ARG A 216 -15.72 7.60 15.53
N LEU A 217 -15.64 7.25 16.81
CA LEU A 217 -14.80 6.16 17.28
C LEU A 217 -15.23 4.82 16.66
N CYS A 218 -16.54 4.53 16.62
CA CYS A 218 -17.07 3.35 15.94
C CYS A 218 -16.66 3.29 14.46
N ARG A 219 -16.74 4.41 13.73
CA ARG A 219 -16.29 4.49 12.33
C ARG A 219 -14.79 4.25 12.19
N LEU A 220 -13.99 4.96 12.99
CA LEU A 220 -12.54 4.80 13.03
C LEU A 220 -12.17 3.32 13.25
N LEU A 221 -12.78 2.64 14.23
CA LEU A 221 -12.48 1.24 14.53
C LEU A 221 -12.88 0.27 13.41
N ARG A 222 -13.96 0.55 12.65
CA ARG A 222 -14.33 -0.25 11.45
C ARG A 222 -13.26 -0.15 10.36
N LEU A 223 -12.65 1.02 10.22
CA LEU A 223 -11.54 1.24 9.29
C LEU A 223 -10.21 0.68 9.79
N SER A 224 -10.03 0.68 11.11
CA SER A 224 -8.75 0.42 11.77
C SER A 224 -8.46 -1.05 12.07
N GLY A 225 -9.39 -1.96 11.81
CA GLY A 225 -9.18 -3.41 11.98
C GLY A 225 -7.83 -3.93 11.44
N PRO A 226 -7.35 -3.49 10.26
CA PRO A 226 -6.07 -3.96 9.74
C PRO A 226 -4.83 -3.48 10.52
N PHE A 227 -4.97 -2.56 11.47
CA PHE A 227 -3.88 -2.18 12.39
C PHE A 227 -3.41 -3.34 13.28
N ALA A 228 -4.14 -4.45 13.37
CA ALA A 228 -3.62 -5.67 13.99
C ALA A 228 -2.39 -6.27 13.27
N ALA A 229 -2.04 -5.77 12.08
CA ALA A 229 -0.73 -6.02 11.47
C ALA A 229 0.45 -5.45 12.30
N MET A 230 0.19 -4.50 13.21
CA MET A 230 1.16 -4.00 14.19
C MET A 230 1.06 -4.76 15.53
N GLN A 231 2.20 -4.98 16.16
CA GLN A 231 2.28 -5.41 17.56
C GLN A 231 2.02 -4.21 18.48
N SER A 232 0.76 -4.00 18.89
CA SER A 232 0.44 -2.85 19.78
C SER A 232 -0.89 -2.93 20.50
N GLY A 233 -1.88 -3.66 19.97
CA GLY A 233 -3.24 -3.63 20.49
C GLY A 233 -3.89 -2.24 20.39
N LEU A 234 -3.52 -1.43 19.39
CA LEU A 234 -4.08 -0.08 19.18
C LEU A 234 -5.61 -0.09 19.15
N VAL A 235 -6.21 -0.97 18.34
CA VAL A 235 -7.66 -1.13 18.23
C VAL A 235 -8.27 -1.52 19.58
N ALA A 236 -7.63 -2.45 20.30
CA ALA A 236 -8.09 -2.86 21.62
C ALA A 236 -8.08 -1.70 22.62
N THR A 237 -7.01 -0.91 22.66
CA THR A 237 -6.90 0.26 23.55
C THR A 237 -7.90 1.37 23.20
N ALA A 238 -8.07 1.70 21.91
CA ALA A 238 -9.06 2.69 21.51
C ALA A 238 -10.51 2.23 21.78
N SER A 239 -10.78 0.92 21.68
CA SER A 239 -12.11 0.38 21.96
C SER A 239 -12.56 0.47 23.43
N ASP A 240 -11.64 0.72 24.37
CA ASP A 240 -11.96 0.81 25.80
C ASP A 240 -12.94 1.96 26.11
N SER A 241 -12.96 3.00 25.26
CA SER A 241 -13.88 4.13 25.38
C SER A 241 -15.29 3.84 24.84
N LEU A 242 -15.50 2.74 24.10
CA LEU A 242 -16.81 2.34 23.59
C LEU A 242 -17.69 1.73 24.69
N ASP A 243 -19.00 1.95 24.60
CA ASP A 243 -19.95 1.22 25.44
C ASP A 243 -19.96 -0.29 25.08
N PRO A 244 -20.22 -1.20 26.04
CA PRO A 244 -20.13 -2.65 25.78
C PRO A 244 -20.97 -3.17 24.60
N PRO A 245 -22.22 -2.71 24.36
CA PRO A 245 -23.01 -3.15 23.20
C PRO A 245 -22.40 -2.69 21.87
N GLU A 246 -21.97 -1.43 21.78
CA GLU A 246 -21.34 -0.87 20.58
C GLU A 246 -20.01 -1.57 20.30
N ARG A 247 -19.19 -1.78 21.33
CA ARG A 247 -17.95 -2.55 21.23
C ARG A 247 -18.19 -3.94 20.65
N LEU A 248 -19.21 -4.65 21.13
CA LEU A 248 -19.56 -5.98 20.62
C LEU A 248 -19.98 -5.93 19.15
N GLU A 249 -20.82 -4.97 18.77
CA GLU A 249 -21.26 -4.79 17.37
C GLU A 249 -20.07 -4.57 16.43
N ILE A 250 -19.14 -3.68 16.81
CA ILE A 250 -17.94 -3.42 16.00
C ILE A 250 -17.05 -4.66 15.91
N MET A 251 -16.89 -5.42 17.00
CA MET A 251 -16.07 -6.64 16.95
C MET A 251 -16.72 -7.74 16.11
N GLN A 252 -18.05 -7.89 16.15
CA GLN A 252 -18.77 -8.79 15.24
C GLN A 252 -18.63 -8.34 13.78
N PHE A 253 -18.72 -7.03 13.53
CA PHE A 253 -18.47 -6.45 12.21
C PHE A 253 -17.06 -6.80 11.71
N LEU A 254 -16.02 -6.65 12.54
CA LEU A 254 -14.63 -6.95 12.17
C LEU A 254 -14.39 -8.47 12.01
N ALA A 255 -14.96 -9.29 12.89
CA ALA A 255 -14.91 -10.75 12.83
C ALA A 255 -15.54 -11.34 11.55
N SER A 256 -16.51 -10.63 10.97
CA SER A 256 -17.17 -11.02 9.71
C SER A 256 -16.39 -10.65 8.44
N ARG A 257 -15.30 -9.86 8.57
CA ARG A 257 -14.51 -9.42 7.42
C ARG A 257 -13.65 -10.55 6.87
N ALA A 258 -13.36 -10.46 5.58
CA ALA A 258 -12.48 -11.41 4.90
C ALA A 258 -10.99 -11.19 5.19
N ASP A 259 -10.60 -10.01 5.68
CA ASP A 259 -9.21 -9.70 5.95
C ASP A 259 -8.75 -10.30 7.29
N PRO A 260 -7.62 -11.04 7.33
CA PRO A 260 -7.18 -11.74 8.54
C PRO A 260 -6.86 -10.82 9.72
N PHE A 261 -6.33 -9.62 9.45
CA PHE A 261 -5.94 -8.69 10.50
C PHE A 261 -7.15 -8.16 11.29
N SER A 262 -8.27 -7.88 10.65
CA SER A 262 -9.49 -7.46 11.37
C SER A 262 -10.06 -8.54 12.26
N VAL A 263 -9.92 -9.81 11.85
CA VAL A 263 -10.25 -10.95 12.69
C VAL A 263 -9.33 -11.01 13.91
N GLY A 264 -8.03 -10.76 13.72
CA GLY A 264 -7.06 -10.60 14.81
C GLY A 264 -7.42 -9.46 15.78
N ALA A 265 -7.75 -8.28 15.25
CA ALA A 265 -8.19 -7.13 16.04
C ALA A 265 -9.44 -7.45 16.88
N ALA A 266 -10.42 -8.12 16.27
CA ALA A 266 -11.62 -8.57 16.98
C ALA A 266 -11.31 -9.54 18.11
N PHE A 267 -10.38 -10.48 17.90
CA PHE A 267 -9.93 -11.40 18.95
C PHE A 267 -9.23 -10.67 20.11
N GLU A 268 -8.35 -9.72 19.81
CA GLU A 268 -7.65 -8.95 20.84
C GLU A 268 -8.60 -8.14 21.72
N VAL A 269 -9.59 -7.48 21.12
CA VAL A 269 -10.61 -6.73 21.86
C VAL A 269 -11.51 -7.67 22.67
N ALA A 270 -11.97 -8.77 22.05
CA ALA A 270 -12.85 -9.73 22.70
C ALA A 270 -12.18 -10.44 23.88
N SER A 271 -10.91 -10.84 23.74
CA SER A 271 -10.12 -11.45 24.81
C SER A 271 -9.87 -10.47 25.96
N ARG A 272 -9.54 -9.20 25.68
CA ARG A 272 -9.42 -8.16 26.72
C ARG A 272 -10.72 -7.96 27.52
N ASN A 273 -11.87 -8.31 26.94
CA ASN A 273 -13.20 -8.16 27.51
C ASN A 273 -13.87 -9.51 27.84
N ILE A 274 -13.08 -10.54 28.17
CA ILE A 274 -13.54 -11.93 28.37
C ILE A 274 -14.56 -12.13 29.50
N ASP A 275 -14.72 -11.16 30.40
CA ASP A 275 -15.73 -11.20 31.46
C ASP A 275 -17.15 -10.96 30.91
N ASN A 276 -17.28 -10.35 29.73
CA ASN A 276 -18.53 -10.29 28.99
C ASN A 276 -18.76 -11.62 28.25
N ALA A 277 -19.87 -12.30 28.56
CA ALA A 277 -20.19 -13.62 28.00
C ALA A 277 -20.22 -13.64 26.46
N ALA A 278 -20.76 -12.59 25.82
CA ALA A 278 -20.82 -12.50 24.36
C ALA A 278 -19.42 -12.27 23.74
N MET A 279 -18.56 -11.49 24.41
CA MET A 279 -17.17 -11.32 23.97
C MET A 279 -16.37 -12.61 24.13
N ARG A 280 -16.59 -13.36 25.22
CA ARG A 280 -15.98 -14.68 25.42
C ARG A 280 -16.38 -15.66 24.32
N GLU A 281 -17.66 -15.72 23.99
CA GLU A 281 -18.17 -16.57 22.90
C GLU A 281 -17.54 -16.18 21.56
N LEU A 282 -17.47 -14.88 21.26
CA LEU A 282 -16.80 -14.38 20.06
C LEU A 282 -15.31 -14.78 20.03
N ALA A 283 -14.58 -14.58 21.13
CA ALA A 283 -13.17 -14.94 21.20
C ALA A 283 -12.93 -16.46 21.04
N ASN A 284 -13.83 -17.30 21.57
CA ASN A 284 -13.80 -18.75 21.39
C ASN A 284 -13.95 -19.17 19.91
N ASP A 285 -14.84 -18.52 19.15
CA ASP A 285 -14.97 -18.75 17.71
C ASP A 285 -13.70 -18.31 16.96
N LEU A 286 -13.24 -17.10 17.27
CA LEU A 286 -12.15 -16.47 16.53
C LEU A 286 -10.81 -17.19 16.68
N ILE A 287 -10.48 -17.71 17.86
CA ILE A 287 -9.23 -18.43 18.04
C ILE A 287 -9.18 -19.71 17.18
N GLY A 288 -10.29 -20.44 17.06
CA GLY A 288 -10.37 -21.62 16.21
C GLY A 288 -10.14 -21.28 14.73
N ARG A 289 -10.62 -20.11 14.29
CA ARG A 289 -10.41 -19.60 12.93
C ARG A 289 -8.97 -19.15 12.69
N ILE A 290 -8.38 -18.41 13.63
CA ILE A 290 -7.01 -17.89 13.53
C ILE A 290 -5.98 -19.03 13.58
N CYS A 291 -6.17 -19.99 14.47
CA CYS A 291 -5.25 -21.11 14.68
C CYS A 291 -5.35 -22.21 13.59
N ASN A 292 -6.43 -22.24 12.80
CA ASN A 292 -6.61 -23.22 11.73
C ASN A 292 -6.00 -22.73 10.40
N HIS A 293 -4.86 -23.29 10.01
CA HIS A 293 -4.18 -22.93 8.75
C HIS A 293 -4.94 -23.32 7.48
N GLN A 294 -5.91 -24.24 7.58
CA GLN A 294 -6.79 -24.67 6.47
C GLN A 294 -8.08 -23.84 6.44
N HIS A 295 -8.21 -22.83 7.30
CA HIS A 295 -9.37 -21.96 7.27
C HIS A 295 -9.38 -21.15 5.96
N PRO A 296 -10.55 -20.92 5.32
CA PRO A 296 -10.64 -20.17 4.06
C PRO A 296 -9.97 -18.79 4.07
N MET A 297 -9.83 -18.19 5.25
CA MET A 297 -9.09 -16.95 5.50
C MET A 297 -7.62 -17.03 5.02
N TYR A 298 -6.96 -18.18 5.17
CA TYR A 298 -5.58 -18.36 4.71
C TYR A 298 -5.52 -18.98 3.31
N GLU A 299 -6.35 -19.98 3.03
CA GLU A 299 -6.30 -20.69 1.74
C GLU A 299 -6.76 -19.83 0.56
N THR A 300 -7.72 -18.93 0.80
CA THR A 300 -8.31 -18.12 -0.28
C THR A 300 -8.14 -16.62 -0.05
N ALA A 301 -8.34 -16.11 1.18
CA ALA A 301 -8.18 -14.67 1.42
C ALA A 301 -6.70 -14.25 1.54
N GLY A 302 -5.81 -15.15 1.98
CA GLY A 302 -4.36 -14.91 2.04
C GLY A 302 -3.73 -14.55 0.68
N PRO A 303 -3.84 -15.41 -0.35
CA PRO A 303 -3.35 -15.10 -1.69
C PRO A 303 -3.97 -13.83 -2.31
N ALA A 304 -5.27 -13.58 -2.05
CA ALA A 304 -5.90 -12.34 -2.50
C ALA A 304 -5.41 -11.10 -1.74
N LEU A 305 -5.04 -11.21 -0.47
CA LEU A 305 -4.40 -10.13 0.28
C LEU A 305 -3.01 -9.82 -0.28
N GLU A 306 -2.21 -10.85 -0.56
CA GLU A 306 -0.90 -10.70 -1.21
C GLU A 306 -1.03 -10.00 -2.57
N ALA A 307 -2.03 -10.40 -3.36
CA ALA A 307 -2.35 -9.75 -4.63
C ALA A 307 -2.76 -8.27 -4.43
N ALA A 308 -3.70 -7.99 -3.52
CA ALA A 308 -4.11 -6.63 -3.19
C ALA A 308 -2.92 -5.77 -2.73
N LEU A 309 -1.99 -6.36 -1.98
CA LEU A 309 -0.77 -5.66 -1.57
C LEU A 309 0.18 -5.41 -2.75
N ALA A 310 0.36 -6.39 -3.65
CA ALA A 310 1.23 -6.25 -4.81
C ALA A 310 0.77 -5.14 -5.77
N ILE A 311 -0.53 -5.03 -6.05
CA ILE A 311 -1.06 -3.93 -6.87
C ILE A 311 -0.89 -2.58 -6.17
N THR A 312 -1.19 -2.52 -4.87
CA THR A 312 -1.05 -1.29 -4.07
C THR A 312 0.39 -0.80 -4.06
N ILE A 313 1.37 -1.68 -3.79
CA ILE A 313 2.79 -1.34 -3.81
C ILE A 313 3.19 -0.83 -5.19
N SER A 314 2.80 -1.53 -6.26
CA SER A 314 3.24 -1.21 -7.61
C SER A 314 2.74 0.15 -8.08
N LEU A 315 1.45 0.42 -7.90
CA LEU A 315 0.82 1.65 -8.39
C LEU A 315 1.19 2.87 -7.53
N THR A 316 1.23 2.74 -6.20
CA THR A 316 1.67 3.85 -5.34
C THR A 316 3.15 4.18 -5.55
N ALA A 317 4.02 3.18 -5.76
CA ALA A 317 5.42 3.42 -6.06
C ALA A 317 5.61 4.10 -7.42
N ARG A 318 4.90 3.64 -8.47
CA ARG A 318 4.98 4.25 -9.81
C ARG A 318 4.53 5.71 -9.82
N ASN A 319 3.52 6.05 -9.03
CA ASN A 319 3.00 7.42 -8.91
C ASN A 319 3.69 8.23 -7.81
N ARG A 320 4.66 7.64 -7.09
CA ARG A 320 5.38 8.29 -5.98
C ARG A 320 4.45 8.88 -4.91
N THR A 321 3.34 8.18 -4.65
CA THR A 321 2.29 8.63 -3.72
C THR A 321 2.81 8.93 -2.31
N PHE A 322 3.90 8.28 -1.89
CA PHE A 322 4.47 8.41 -0.55
C PHE A 322 5.81 9.15 -0.51
N ASP A 323 6.11 9.99 -1.51
CA ASP A 323 7.34 10.79 -1.50
C ASP A 323 7.45 11.64 -0.22
N GLY A 324 8.56 11.46 0.50
CA GLY A 324 8.84 12.18 1.76
C GLY A 324 8.19 11.58 3.01
N TRP A 325 7.42 10.49 2.91
CA TRP A 325 6.84 9.83 4.08
C TRP A 325 7.88 8.97 4.82
N PRO A 326 7.79 8.86 6.16
CA PRO A 326 8.51 7.84 6.91
C PRO A 326 8.17 6.42 6.41
N LEU A 327 9.17 5.54 6.33
CA LEU A 327 8.98 4.20 5.77
C LEU A 327 7.95 3.36 6.54
N TYR A 328 7.88 3.49 7.87
CA TYR A 328 6.87 2.79 8.67
C TYR A 328 5.45 3.17 8.23
N ALA A 329 5.21 4.47 7.96
CA ALA A 329 3.90 5.00 7.59
C ALA A 329 3.51 4.52 6.19
N LYS A 330 4.47 4.51 5.25
CA LYS A 330 4.31 3.93 3.91
C LYS A 330 3.89 2.46 4.02
N ARG A 331 4.65 1.62 4.74
CA ARG A 331 4.33 0.18 4.88
C ARG A 331 2.96 -0.04 5.54
N LEU A 332 2.63 0.76 6.55
CA LEU A 332 1.35 0.70 7.24
C LEU A 332 0.18 1.07 6.30
N ALA A 333 0.29 2.17 5.56
CA ALA A 333 -0.73 2.61 4.61
C ALA A 333 -0.99 1.57 3.51
N LEU A 334 0.07 0.95 2.97
CA LEU A 334 -0.01 -0.12 1.99
C LEU A 334 -0.81 -1.33 2.51
N ILE A 335 -0.54 -1.76 3.75
CA ILE A 335 -1.21 -2.92 4.36
C ILE A 335 -2.68 -2.61 4.66
N LEU A 336 -2.98 -1.40 5.16
CA LEU A 336 -4.36 -0.97 5.42
C LEU A 336 -5.18 -0.97 4.14
N HIS A 337 -4.69 -0.32 3.09
CA HIS A 337 -5.39 -0.23 1.81
C HIS A 337 -5.58 -1.61 1.18
N ALA A 338 -4.54 -2.45 1.16
CA ALA A 338 -4.64 -3.81 0.65
C ALA A 338 -5.71 -4.63 1.40
N SER A 339 -5.83 -4.44 2.71
CA SER A 339 -6.85 -5.11 3.53
C SER A 339 -8.26 -4.60 3.22
N HIS A 340 -8.44 -3.30 3.02
CA HIS A 340 -9.74 -2.73 2.58
C HIS A 340 -10.12 -3.16 1.17
N LEU A 341 -9.16 -3.16 0.24
CA LEU A 341 -9.35 -3.63 -1.11
C LEU A 341 -9.79 -5.10 -1.14
N LEU A 342 -9.17 -5.97 -0.32
CA LEU A 342 -9.62 -7.35 -0.16
C LEU A 342 -11.09 -7.45 0.29
N ARG A 343 -11.51 -6.63 1.26
CA ARG A 343 -12.91 -6.61 1.72
C ARG A 343 -13.87 -6.26 0.59
N MET A 344 -13.55 -5.25 -0.21
CA MET A 344 -14.39 -4.80 -1.33
C MET A 344 -14.48 -5.85 -2.43
N LEU A 345 -13.35 -6.43 -2.83
CA LEU A 345 -13.29 -7.48 -3.85
C LEU A 345 -14.10 -8.71 -3.43
N ARG A 346 -14.04 -9.08 -2.15
CA ARG A 346 -14.85 -10.18 -1.59
C ARG A 346 -16.33 -9.87 -1.54
N ALA A 347 -16.71 -8.65 -1.14
CA ALA A 347 -18.10 -8.23 -1.13
C ALA A 347 -18.72 -8.24 -2.54
N ALA A 348 -17.92 -7.91 -3.56
CA ALA A 348 -18.32 -7.96 -4.96
C ALA A 348 -18.29 -9.37 -5.58
N GLY A 349 -17.89 -10.41 -4.83
CA GLY A 349 -17.84 -11.78 -5.32
C GLY A 349 -16.71 -12.08 -6.30
N VAL A 350 -15.62 -11.30 -6.28
CA VAL A 350 -14.44 -11.55 -7.10
C VAL A 350 -13.75 -12.84 -6.67
N ASP A 351 -13.42 -13.70 -7.64
CA ASP A 351 -12.70 -14.94 -7.40
C ASP A 351 -11.24 -14.66 -6.96
N PRO A 352 -10.86 -15.03 -5.73
CA PRO A 352 -9.50 -14.81 -5.19
C PRO A 352 -8.40 -15.44 -6.01
N ALA A 353 -8.63 -16.63 -6.57
CA ALA A 353 -7.61 -17.39 -7.27
C ALA A 353 -7.26 -16.70 -8.60
N ASN A 354 -8.29 -16.34 -9.36
CA ASN A 354 -8.13 -15.60 -10.62
C ASN A 354 -7.52 -14.22 -10.39
N LEU A 355 -7.93 -13.52 -9.31
CA LEU A 355 -7.34 -12.23 -8.94
C LEU A 355 -5.84 -12.38 -8.67
N ALA A 356 -5.45 -13.34 -7.82
CA ALA A 356 -4.04 -13.55 -7.46
C ALA A 356 -3.19 -13.92 -8.67
N GLU A 357 -3.71 -14.76 -9.57
CA GLU A 357 -3.03 -15.13 -10.81
C GLU A 357 -2.82 -13.91 -11.74
N GLU A 358 -3.88 -13.13 -12.01
CA GLU A 358 -3.79 -11.97 -12.91
C GLU A 358 -2.89 -10.86 -12.35
N ILE A 359 -3.00 -10.58 -11.05
CA ILE A 359 -2.16 -9.60 -10.37
C ILE A 359 -0.70 -10.07 -10.36
N GLY A 360 -0.45 -11.34 -10.03
CA GLY A 360 0.89 -11.91 -9.99
C GLY A 360 1.63 -11.75 -11.32
N LYS A 361 0.94 -11.99 -12.44
CA LYS A 361 1.50 -11.82 -13.79
C LYS A 361 1.84 -10.36 -14.14
N ARG A 362 1.00 -9.39 -13.71
CA ARG A 362 1.12 -7.98 -14.13
C ARG A 362 1.97 -7.14 -13.18
N PHE A 363 1.78 -7.34 -11.88
CA PHE A 363 2.29 -6.47 -10.82
C PHE A 363 3.32 -7.17 -9.92
N GLY A 364 3.41 -8.50 -9.92
CA GLY A 364 4.29 -9.24 -9.00
C GLY A 364 5.76 -8.81 -9.07
N SER A 365 6.32 -8.67 -10.27
CA SER A 365 7.70 -8.20 -10.47
C SER A 365 7.88 -6.71 -10.10
N GLN A 366 6.87 -5.88 -10.36
CA GLN A 366 6.87 -4.46 -10.04
C GLN A 366 6.86 -4.26 -8.51
N ALA A 367 5.94 -4.93 -7.82
CA ALA A 367 5.81 -4.89 -6.37
C ALA A 367 7.10 -5.34 -5.69
N ARG A 368 7.71 -6.42 -6.19
CA ARG A 368 8.98 -6.92 -5.67
C ARG A 368 10.11 -5.90 -5.84
N LEU A 369 10.22 -5.25 -7.01
CA LEU A 369 11.25 -4.22 -7.23
C LEU A 369 11.01 -2.96 -6.39
N ALA A 370 9.76 -2.50 -6.28
CA ALA A 370 9.39 -1.37 -5.44
C ALA A 370 9.72 -1.62 -3.97
N GLY A 371 9.40 -2.81 -3.45
CA GLY A 371 9.75 -3.21 -2.08
C GLY A 371 11.26 -3.25 -1.81
N LEU A 372 12.10 -3.50 -2.81
CA LEU A 372 13.56 -3.49 -2.66
C LEU A 372 14.16 -2.09 -2.54
N CYS A 373 13.41 -1.03 -2.91
CA CYS A 373 13.85 0.35 -2.65
C CYS A 373 13.90 0.64 -1.14
N ASP A 374 13.07 -0.06 -0.36
CA ASP A 374 12.98 0.12 1.10
C ASP A 374 14.12 -0.60 1.85
N THR A 375 14.77 -1.60 1.23
CA THR A 375 15.78 -2.46 1.87
C THR A 375 17.01 -1.69 2.37
N ARG A 376 17.30 -0.50 1.80
CA ARG A 376 18.35 0.37 2.33
C ARG A 376 18.06 0.78 3.78
N GLU A 377 16.83 1.15 4.08
CA GLU A 377 16.41 1.66 5.39
C GLU A 377 16.01 0.54 6.34
N ALA A 378 15.27 -0.46 5.83
CA ALA A 378 14.74 -1.58 6.60
C ALA A 378 15.07 -2.90 5.88
N PRO A 379 16.29 -3.46 6.10
CA PRO A 379 16.80 -4.59 5.33
C PRO A 379 16.23 -5.96 5.72
N VAL A 380 15.57 -6.09 6.87
CA VAL A 380 15.12 -7.39 7.37
C VAL A 380 13.87 -7.86 6.64
N PHE A 381 12.80 -7.04 6.70
CA PHE A 381 11.54 -7.42 6.08
C PHE A 381 11.53 -7.13 4.57
N GLN A 382 11.00 -8.07 3.80
CA GLN A 382 10.72 -7.88 2.38
C GLN A 382 9.28 -8.27 2.07
N PHE A 383 8.60 -7.47 1.25
CA PHE A 383 7.20 -7.69 0.90
C PHE A 383 6.94 -9.03 0.22
N HIS A 384 7.92 -9.64 -0.44
CA HIS A 384 7.75 -10.96 -1.05
C HIS A 384 7.69 -12.11 -0.01
N TYR A 385 8.00 -11.85 1.27
CA TYR A 385 7.71 -12.77 2.38
C TYR A 385 6.26 -12.68 2.84
N PHE A 386 5.55 -11.63 2.45
CA PHE A 386 4.18 -11.37 2.84
C PHE A 386 3.25 -12.33 2.11
N GLY A 387 3.04 -13.51 2.71
CA GLY A 387 2.10 -14.52 2.22
C GLY A 387 1.26 -15.08 3.36
N ALA A 388 0.33 -15.98 3.03
CA ALA A 388 -0.61 -16.56 4.00
C ALA A 388 0.09 -17.19 5.23
N GLY A 389 1.25 -17.81 5.03
CA GLY A 389 2.05 -18.40 6.12
C GLY A 389 2.58 -17.36 7.11
N LEU A 390 3.12 -16.24 6.63
CA LEU A 390 3.59 -15.15 7.49
C LEU A 390 2.42 -14.45 8.17
N VAL A 391 1.33 -14.17 7.45
CA VAL A 391 0.12 -13.57 8.03
C VAL A 391 -0.44 -14.45 9.15
N GLN A 392 -0.49 -15.77 8.96
CA GLN A 392 -0.90 -16.68 10.01
C GLN A 392 0.04 -16.61 11.22
N ALA A 393 1.35 -16.63 10.99
CA ALA A 393 2.34 -16.57 12.07
C ALA A 393 2.21 -15.27 12.88
N MET A 394 2.04 -14.13 12.20
CA MET A 394 1.76 -12.84 12.84
C MET A 394 0.49 -12.93 13.70
N LEU A 395 -0.59 -13.52 13.20
CA LEU A 395 -1.83 -13.65 13.98
C LEU A 395 -1.70 -14.62 15.17
N ILE A 396 -0.94 -15.70 15.05
CA ILE A 396 -0.64 -16.61 16.16
C ILE A 396 0.14 -15.89 17.27
N ASP A 397 1.11 -15.06 16.90
CA ASP A 397 1.86 -14.23 17.84
C ASP A 397 0.94 -13.25 18.56
N ARG A 398 0.03 -12.58 17.83
CA ARG A 398 -0.98 -11.69 18.40
C ARG A 398 -1.95 -12.40 19.35
N VAL A 399 -2.41 -13.60 19.00
CA VAL A 399 -3.21 -14.45 19.89
C VAL A 399 -2.43 -14.80 21.16
N THR A 400 -1.15 -15.16 21.02
CA THR A 400 -0.26 -15.49 22.13
C THR A 400 -0.10 -14.29 23.07
N GLU A 401 0.14 -13.10 22.51
CA GLU A 401 0.25 -11.86 23.26
C GLU A 401 -1.07 -11.53 24.00
N ALA A 402 -2.20 -11.60 23.32
CA ALA A 402 -3.52 -11.36 23.91
C ALA A 402 -3.83 -12.32 25.08
N ILE A 403 -3.54 -13.61 24.94
CA ILE A 403 -3.68 -14.60 26.03
C ILE A 403 -2.76 -14.25 27.20
N SER A 404 -1.52 -13.84 26.93
CA SER A 404 -0.53 -13.51 27.96
C SER A 404 -0.95 -12.32 28.83
N ARG A 405 -1.68 -11.36 28.26
CA ARG A 405 -2.23 -10.19 28.96
C ARG A 405 -3.41 -10.52 29.89
N LEU A 406 -4.06 -11.67 29.73
CA LEU A 406 -5.09 -12.12 30.67
C LEU A 406 -4.47 -12.54 32.02
N GLN A 407 -5.21 -12.32 33.10
CA GLN A 407 -4.88 -12.87 34.40
C GLN A 407 -4.74 -14.39 34.30
N ALA A 408 -3.68 -14.95 34.90
CA ALA A 408 -3.33 -16.37 34.75
C ALA A 408 -4.49 -17.32 35.09
N ALA A 409 -5.30 -17.00 36.10
CA ALA A 409 -6.47 -17.79 36.51
C ALA A 409 -7.66 -17.70 35.55
N SER A 410 -7.70 -16.69 34.69
CA SER A 410 -8.80 -16.44 33.73
C SER A 410 -8.45 -16.90 32.31
N ARG A 411 -7.24 -17.41 32.08
CA ARG A 411 -6.80 -17.91 30.77
C ARG A 411 -7.54 -19.22 30.43
N PRO A 412 -8.32 -19.28 29.36
CA PRO A 412 -8.96 -20.53 28.95
C PRO A 412 -7.90 -21.54 28.49
N GLU A 413 -7.89 -22.73 29.09
CA GLU A 413 -6.94 -23.81 28.71
C GLU A 413 -7.11 -24.23 27.24
N GLU A 414 -8.34 -24.20 26.74
CA GLU A 414 -8.67 -24.49 25.33
C GLU A 414 -7.93 -23.53 24.39
N TRP A 415 -7.79 -22.25 24.75
CA TRP A 415 -7.10 -21.28 23.90
C TRP A 415 -5.60 -21.54 23.82
N ILE A 416 -5.00 -21.91 24.95
CA ILE A 416 -3.60 -22.32 25.01
C ILE A 416 -3.40 -23.55 24.12
N GLY A 417 -4.29 -24.55 24.23
CA GLY A 417 -4.24 -25.77 23.43
C GLY A 417 -4.37 -25.52 21.92
N GLU A 418 -5.30 -24.66 21.49
CA GLU A 418 -5.45 -24.30 20.06
C GLU A 418 -4.22 -23.56 19.51
N ARG A 419 -3.65 -22.63 20.30
CA ARG A 419 -2.42 -21.92 19.94
C ARG A 419 -1.23 -22.88 19.83
N ASP A 420 -1.07 -23.80 20.78
CA ASP A 420 0.05 -24.77 20.77
C ASP A 420 -0.07 -25.76 19.60
N LYS A 421 -1.29 -26.18 19.26
CA LYS A 421 -1.57 -26.97 18.05
C LYS A 421 -1.22 -26.20 16.78
N ALA A 422 -1.58 -24.91 16.70
CA ALA A 422 -1.27 -24.08 15.54
C ALA A 422 0.24 -23.90 15.34
N VAL A 423 0.98 -23.64 16.42
CA VAL A 423 2.45 -23.56 16.42
C VAL A 423 3.05 -24.88 15.93
N SER A 424 2.61 -26.01 16.50
CA SER A 424 3.10 -27.34 16.12
C SER A 424 2.79 -27.64 14.64
N GLY A 425 1.56 -27.37 14.20
CA GLY A 425 1.14 -27.58 12.81
C GLY A 425 1.89 -26.68 11.82
N ALA A 426 2.25 -25.46 12.19
CA ALA A 426 3.10 -24.60 11.37
C ALA A 426 4.51 -25.18 11.22
N VAL A 427 5.09 -25.74 12.28
CA VAL A 427 6.39 -26.43 12.23
C VAL A 427 6.31 -27.67 11.34
N GLU A 428 5.30 -28.53 11.53
CA GLU A 428 5.08 -29.74 10.73
C GLU A 428 4.88 -29.43 9.23
N ALA A 429 4.24 -28.30 8.92
CA ALA A 429 4.03 -27.85 7.55
C ALA A 429 5.24 -27.09 6.96
N GLY A 430 6.39 -27.07 7.64
CA GLY A 430 7.61 -26.39 7.16
C GLY A 430 7.55 -24.86 7.21
N ARG A 431 6.56 -24.29 7.91
CA ARG A 431 6.36 -22.84 8.08
C ARG A 431 6.84 -22.31 9.42
N GLY A 432 7.48 -23.14 10.23
CA GLY A 432 7.95 -22.77 11.58
C GLY A 432 8.88 -21.55 11.62
N LEU A 433 9.61 -21.27 10.54
CA LEU A 433 10.47 -20.08 10.45
C LEU A 433 9.69 -18.77 10.49
N PHE A 434 8.45 -18.75 9.97
CA PHE A 434 7.63 -17.53 10.01
C PHE A 434 7.17 -17.17 11.42
N LEU A 435 7.13 -18.13 12.36
CA LEU A 435 6.78 -17.87 13.76
C LEU A 435 7.82 -17.01 14.49
N VAL A 436 9.02 -16.88 13.94
CA VAL A 436 10.14 -16.11 14.49
C VAL A 436 10.69 -15.08 13.50
N ALA A 437 10.04 -14.95 12.33
CA ALA A 437 10.43 -13.98 11.31
C ALA A 437 9.92 -12.59 11.69
N ALA A 438 10.65 -11.55 11.28
CA ALA A 438 10.20 -10.18 11.45
C ALA A 438 8.99 -9.87 10.55
N GLY A 439 7.98 -9.23 11.11
CA GLY A 439 6.86 -8.63 10.39
C GLY A 439 7.24 -7.33 9.66
N ALA A 440 6.29 -6.79 8.91
CA ALA A 440 6.49 -5.61 8.07
C ALA A 440 6.91 -4.33 8.84
N LEU A 441 6.56 -4.28 10.13
CA LEU A 441 6.67 -3.10 10.97
C LEU A 441 7.60 -3.27 12.17
N ASP A 442 8.10 -4.48 12.42
CA ASP A 442 8.88 -4.81 13.62
C ASP A 442 10.16 -3.98 13.71
N GLU A 443 10.86 -3.72 12.59
CA GLU A 443 12.08 -2.91 12.54
C GLU A 443 11.89 -1.45 13.01
N PHE A 444 10.65 -0.97 13.10
CA PHE A 444 10.32 0.38 13.52
C PHE A 444 9.79 0.46 14.95
N GLU A 445 9.63 -0.68 15.63
CA GLU A 445 9.18 -0.72 17.03
C GLU A 445 10.27 -0.18 17.96
N ASP A 446 9.90 0.67 18.93
CA ASP A 446 10.85 1.28 19.87
C ASP A 446 11.67 0.25 20.67
N GLY A 447 11.15 -0.97 20.81
CA GLY A 447 11.78 -2.09 21.51
C GLY A 447 12.50 -3.10 20.61
N TRP A 448 12.61 -2.85 19.30
CA TRP A 448 13.19 -3.79 18.36
C TRP A 448 14.70 -3.97 18.61
N THR A 449 15.11 -5.20 18.92
CA THR A 449 16.51 -5.57 19.15
C THR A 449 17.15 -6.29 17.97
N GLY A 450 16.46 -6.38 16.83
CA GLY A 450 16.85 -7.23 15.72
C GLY A 450 16.24 -8.63 15.80
N LEU A 451 16.62 -9.48 14.85
CA LEU A 451 16.23 -10.89 14.83
C LEU A 451 16.83 -11.64 16.02
N THR A 452 16.22 -12.77 16.36
CA THR A 452 16.74 -13.65 17.41
C THR A 452 18.14 -14.14 17.03
N GLU A 453 19.12 -13.92 17.90
CA GLU A 453 20.47 -14.41 17.69
C GLU A 453 20.50 -15.94 17.77
N LEU A 454 21.19 -16.59 16.82
CA LEU A 454 21.43 -18.03 16.89
C LEU A 454 22.27 -18.35 18.12
N GLU A 455 21.85 -19.33 18.92
CA GLU A 455 22.72 -19.82 20.00
C GLU A 455 24.05 -20.31 19.40
N PRO A 456 25.21 -20.10 20.06
CA PRO A 456 26.53 -20.39 19.49
C PRO A 456 26.66 -21.81 18.93
N LYS A 457 26.07 -22.79 19.62
CA LYS A 457 26.05 -24.19 19.18
C LYS A 457 25.33 -24.36 17.83
N PHE A 458 24.16 -23.74 17.66
CA PHE A 458 23.41 -23.82 16.41
C PHE A 458 24.07 -23.00 15.30
N ALA A 459 24.72 -21.88 15.65
CA ALA A 459 25.53 -21.11 14.70
C ALA A 459 26.70 -21.94 14.16
N ASP A 460 27.44 -22.65 15.03
CA ASP A 460 28.53 -23.54 14.63
C ASP A 460 28.03 -24.75 13.82
N GLU A 461 26.90 -25.37 14.21
CA GLU A 461 26.26 -26.44 13.43
C GLU A 461 25.82 -25.98 12.03
N ASN A 462 25.23 -24.78 11.93
CA ASN A 462 24.85 -24.18 10.64
C ASN A 462 26.07 -23.89 9.78
N LEU A 463 27.15 -23.38 10.38
CA LEU A 463 28.43 -23.14 9.71
C LEU A 463 29.03 -24.45 9.18
N GLU A 464 29.01 -25.53 9.98
CA GLU A 464 29.47 -26.85 9.54
C GLU A 464 28.63 -27.39 8.38
N ARG A 465 27.30 -27.24 8.41
CA ARG A 465 26.42 -27.62 7.29
C ARG A 465 26.73 -26.81 6.04
N LEU A 466 26.83 -25.48 6.17
CA LEU A 466 27.23 -24.60 5.07
C LEU A 466 28.61 -24.94 4.51
N ARG A 467 29.52 -25.54 5.29
CA ARG A 467 30.85 -25.95 4.80
C ARG A 467 30.87 -27.34 4.16
N ASN A 468 30.12 -28.29 4.72
CA ASN A 468 30.34 -29.71 4.44
C ASN A 468 29.21 -30.37 3.63
N GLU A 469 27.99 -29.83 3.66
CA GLU A 469 26.84 -30.42 2.97
C GLU A 469 26.81 -30.05 1.48
N ASN A 470 26.41 -31.00 0.64
CA ASN A 470 26.29 -30.80 -0.81
C ASN A 470 24.84 -30.79 -1.31
N GLY A 471 23.85 -31.01 -0.44
CA GLY A 471 22.44 -31.01 -0.83
C GLY A 471 21.86 -29.59 -0.94
N SER A 472 21.39 -29.20 -2.13
CA SER A 472 20.79 -27.87 -2.37
C SER A 472 19.71 -27.51 -1.35
N SER A 473 18.80 -28.44 -1.04
CA SER A 473 17.71 -28.21 -0.09
C SER A 473 18.21 -27.89 1.32
N VAL A 474 19.27 -28.57 1.78
CA VAL A 474 19.86 -28.33 3.09
C VAL A 474 20.50 -26.94 3.12
N LEU A 475 21.31 -26.61 2.11
CA LEU A 475 21.98 -25.32 2.02
C LEU A 475 20.99 -24.16 1.93
N LEU A 476 19.95 -24.28 1.11
CA LEU A 476 18.89 -23.27 1.00
C LEU A 476 18.15 -23.08 2.32
N ASN A 477 17.84 -24.16 3.05
CA ASN A 477 17.20 -24.06 4.34
C ASN A 477 18.06 -23.27 5.35
N GLU A 478 19.37 -23.51 5.38
CA GLU A 478 20.27 -22.73 6.26
C GLU A 478 20.36 -21.25 5.85
N LEU A 479 20.39 -20.96 4.55
CA LEU A 479 20.36 -19.58 4.06
C LEU A 479 19.05 -18.86 4.40
N VAL A 480 17.90 -19.51 4.19
CA VAL A 480 16.57 -18.95 4.51
C VAL A 480 16.47 -18.64 6.00
N LYS A 481 16.92 -19.53 6.88
CA LYS A 481 16.95 -19.29 8.33
C LYS A 481 17.69 -18.01 8.68
N ILE A 482 18.89 -17.85 8.15
CA ILE A 482 19.72 -16.68 8.44
C ILE A 482 19.08 -15.45 7.79
N ALA A 483 18.57 -15.52 6.56
CA ALA A 483 18.00 -14.37 5.87
C ALA A 483 16.71 -13.84 6.52
N VAL A 484 15.82 -14.75 6.97
CA VAL A 484 14.44 -14.41 7.33
C VAL A 484 14.21 -14.35 8.85
N ALA A 485 14.87 -15.19 9.62
CA ALA A 485 14.45 -15.49 11.00
C ALA A 485 15.52 -15.21 12.07
N PHE A 486 16.80 -15.40 11.76
CA PHE A 486 17.84 -15.39 12.78
C PHE A 486 19.02 -14.48 12.45
N GLU A 487 19.64 -13.93 13.51
CA GLU A 487 20.87 -13.14 13.43
C GLU A 487 22.11 -13.98 13.77
N VAL A 488 23.24 -13.63 13.15
CA VAL A 488 24.55 -14.21 13.47
C VAL A 488 25.33 -13.18 14.28
N SER A 489 25.96 -13.64 15.36
CA SER A 489 26.79 -12.81 16.22
C SER A 489 27.86 -12.05 15.39
N PRO A 490 28.11 -10.75 15.66
CA PRO A 490 29.00 -9.95 14.83
C PRO A 490 30.41 -10.55 14.63
N ASP A 491 30.95 -11.24 15.64
CA ASP A 491 32.26 -11.90 15.60
C ASP A 491 32.31 -13.12 14.68
N LYS A 492 31.16 -13.73 14.35
CA LYS A 492 31.04 -14.91 13.47
C LYS A 492 30.64 -14.57 12.04
N ARG A 493 30.20 -13.33 11.77
CA ARG A 493 29.69 -12.92 10.44
C ARG A 493 30.69 -13.15 9.32
N SER A 494 31.98 -12.86 9.53
CA SER A 494 33.02 -13.10 8.52
C SER A 494 33.17 -14.59 8.17
N ASP A 495 33.14 -15.46 9.17
CA ASP A 495 33.27 -16.91 8.96
C ASP A 495 32.05 -17.50 8.25
N VAL A 496 30.85 -17.04 8.65
CA VAL A 496 29.59 -17.45 8.01
C VAL A 496 29.50 -16.90 6.60
N GLY A 497 29.87 -15.65 6.36
CA GLY A 497 29.92 -15.04 5.03
C GLY A 497 30.82 -15.81 4.07
N ALA A 498 32.02 -16.19 4.53
CA ALA A 498 32.93 -17.05 3.75
C ALA A 498 32.32 -18.43 3.45
N ALA A 499 31.61 -19.03 4.41
CA ALA A 499 30.91 -20.30 4.21
C ALA A 499 29.75 -20.18 3.21
N ILE A 500 28.99 -19.08 3.24
CA ILE A 500 27.92 -18.80 2.28
C ILE A 500 28.51 -18.68 0.87
N LEU A 501 29.58 -17.90 0.69
CA LEU A 501 30.26 -17.74 -0.60
C LEU A 501 30.75 -19.08 -1.16
N ALA A 502 31.35 -19.92 -0.31
CA ALA A 502 31.75 -21.27 -0.71
C ALA A 502 30.54 -22.13 -1.10
N ALA A 503 29.45 -22.08 -0.33
CA ALA A 503 28.23 -22.83 -0.59
C ALA A 503 27.59 -22.47 -1.94
N LEU A 504 27.59 -21.18 -2.32
CA LEU A 504 27.02 -20.71 -3.59
C LEU A 504 27.64 -21.38 -4.82
N THR A 505 28.90 -21.79 -4.74
CA THR A 505 29.61 -22.45 -5.85
C THR A 505 29.23 -23.92 -6.03
N ARG A 506 28.47 -24.52 -5.09
CA ARG A 506 28.13 -25.95 -5.08
C ARG A 506 26.71 -26.26 -5.55
N PHE A 507 25.87 -25.25 -5.78
CA PHE A 507 24.53 -25.45 -6.33
C PHE A 507 24.64 -25.90 -7.79
N ALA A 508 24.11 -27.09 -8.08
CA ALA A 508 24.12 -27.66 -9.43
C ALA A 508 23.01 -27.07 -10.31
N GLU A 509 21.83 -26.82 -9.73
CA GLU A 509 20.67 -26.28 -10.43
C GLU A 509 20.73 -24.74 -10.48
N PRO A 510 20.59 -24.11 -11.66
CA PRO A 510 20.63 -22.65 -11.78
C PRO A 510 19.58 -21.94 -10.91
N ALA A 511 18.36 -22.49 -10.82
CA ALA A 511 17.30 -21.91 -10.01
C ALA A 511 17.66 -21.85 -8.51
N ASP A 512 18.24 -22.94 -7.98
CA ASP A 512 18.68 -23.01 -6.59
C ASP A 512 19.86 -22.05 -6.34
N HIS A 513 20.82 -21.99 -7.27
CA HIS A 513 21.94 -21.06 -7.18
C HIS A 513 21.47 -19.59 -7.11
N LEU A 514 20.53 -19.22 -7.97
CA LEU A 514 19.98 -17.86 -8.04
C LEU A 514 19.17 -17.48 -6.80
N MET A 515 18.41 -18.43 -6.25
CA MET A 515 17.69 -18.25 -5.00
C MET A 515 18.65 -18.13 -3.81
N ALA A 516 19.69 -18.97 -3.77
CA ALA A 516 20.73 -18.91 -2.75
C ALA A 516 21.51 -17.59 -2.79
N ALA A 517 21.83 -17.10 -4.00
CA ALA A 517 22.49 -15.82 -4.19
C ALA A 517 21.59 -14.66 -3.73
N GLU A 518 20.28 -14.75 -3.94
CA GLU A 518 19.34 -13.75 -3.43
C GLU A 518 19.35 -13.69 -1.90
N PHE A 519 19.23 -14.83 -1.22
CA PHE A 519 19.34 -14.90 0.25
C PHE A 519 20.71 -14.40 0.73
N GLY A 520 21.80 -14.75 0.04
CA GLY A 520 23.14 -14.25 0.35
C GLY A 520 23.24 -12.72 0.27
N LEU A 521 22.63 -12.10 -0.75
CA LEU A 521 22.60 -10.65 -0.89
C LEU A 521 21.72 -9.96 0.17
N GLN A 522 20.63 -10.59 0.60
CA GLN A 522 19.80 -10.08 1.69
C GLN A 522 20.56 -10.11 3.02
N ILE A 523 21.28 -11.21 3.29
CA ILE A 523 22.16 -11.33 4.47
C ILE A 523 23.24 -10.24 4.42
N ALA A 524 23.91 -10.08 3.27
CA ALA A 524 24.92 -9.03 3.09
C ALA A 524 24.34 -7.62 3.31
N ALA A 525 23.16 -7.32 2.77
CA ALA A 525 22.47 -6.04 2.98
C ALA A 525 22.18 -5.78 4.46
N ARG A 526 21.69 -6.79 5.19
CA ARG A 526 21.42 -6.68 6.63
C ARG A 526 22.70 -6.47 7.44
N TRP A 527 23.78 -7.16 7.09
CA TRP A 527 25.08 -7.01 7.76
C TRP A 527 25.86 -5.78 7.32
N ARG A 528 25.40 -5.07 6.28
CA ARG A 528 26.14 -4.00 5.61
C ARG A 528 27.52 -4.47 5.11
N ASP A 529 27.57 -5.71 4.63
CA ASP A 529 28.78 -6.35 4.14
C ASP A 529 28.92 -6.16 2.61
N GLY A 530 29.58 -5.07 2.22
CA GLY A 530 29.82 -4.74 0.81
C GLY A 530 30.71 -5.75 0.09
N ASP A 531 31.70 -6.32 0.77
CA ASP A 531 32.67 -7.26 0.19
C ASP A 531 32.00 -8.60 -0.14
N MET A 532 31.12 -9.08 0.74
CA MET A 532 30.30 -10.27 0.47
C MET A 532 29.36 -10.02 -0.70
N ALA A 533 28.68 -8.86 -0.74
CA ALA A 533 27.77 -8.52 -1.83
C ALA A 533 28.49 -8.46 -3.19
N ASP A 534 29.66 -7.82 -3.26
CA ASP A 534 30.42 -7.69 -4.50
C ASP A 534 30.92 -9.05 -5.03
N GLN A 535 31.29 -9.97 -4.14
CA GLN A 535 31.66 -11.34 -4.51
C GLN A 535 30.46 -12.12 -5.07
N ILE A 536 29.28 -12.02 -4.44
CA ILE A 536 28.06 -12.67 -4.94
C ILE A 536 27.66 -12.08 -6.30
N ILE A 537 27.75 -10.76 -6.49
CA ILE A 537 27.52 -10.12 -7.77
C ILE A 537 28.50 -10.63 -8.83
N GLY A 538 29.77 -10.85 -8.50
CA GLY A 538 30.73 -11.49 -9.40
C GLY A 538 30.28 -12.86 -9.92
N LEU A 539 29.75 -13.71 -9.03
CA LEU A 539 29.19 -15.02 -9.39
C LEU A 539 27.97 -14.87 -10.31
N LEU A 540 27.05 -13.95 -9.98
CA LEU A 540 25.85 -13.69 -10.75
C LEU A 540 26.14 -13.13 -12.15
N LEU A 541 27.14 -12.27 -12.29
CA LEU A 541 27.57 -11.75 -13.60
C LEU A 541 28.11 -12.88 -14.49
N ALA A 542 28.79 -13.87 -13.92
CA ALA A 542 29.23 -15.05 -14.67
C ALA A 542 28.04 -15.93 -15.12
N ALA A 543 27.00 -16.05 -14.30
CA ALA A 543 25.77 -16.77 -14.68
C ALA A 543 24.99 -16.03 -15.79
N VAL A 544 24.92 -14.70 -15.74
CA VAL A 544 24.30 -13.86 -16.80
C VAL A 544 24.95 -14.13 -18.16
N GLN A 545 26.28 -14.23 -18.22
CA GLN A 545 27.02 -14.46 -19.46
C GLN A 545 26.73 -15.84 -20.09
N LYS A 546 26.22 -16.79 -19.29
CA LYS A 546 25.81 -18.12 -19.74
C LYS A 546 24.31 -18.21 -20.06
N GLU A 547 23.59 -17.09 -19.99
CA GLU A 547 22.13 -17.02 -20.18
C GLU A 547 21.33 -17.86 -19.16
N GLU A 548 21.88 -18.07 -17.96
CA GLU A 548 21.28 -18.90 -16.91
C GLU A 548 20.24 -18.15 -16.06
N LEU A 549 19.91 -16.88 -16.37
CA LEU A 549 18.89 -16.11 -15.66
C LEU A 549 17.49 -16.32 -16.25
N PRO A 550 16.57 -17.01 -15.54
CA PRO A 550 15.24 -17.31 -16.07
C PRO A 550 14.24 -16.14 -15.92
N ASP A 551 14.52 -15.18 -15.04
CA ASP A 551 13.55 -14.14 -14.63
C ASP A 551 13.92 -12.73 -15.16
N SER A 552 12.93 -12.09 -15.76
CA SER A 552 12.94 -10.71 -16.24
C SER A 552 13.38 -9.65 -15.23
N GLY A 553 13.19 -9.87 -13.92
CA GLY A 553 13.55 -8.90 -12.88
C GLY A 553 14.92 -9.14 -12.21
N ALA A 554 15.55 -10.30 -12.44
CA ALA A 554 16.58 -10.81 -11.54
C ALA A 554 17.78 -9.86 -11.37
N SER A 555 18.36 -9.36 -12.48
CA SER A 555 19.52 -8.46 -12.42
C SER A 555 19.24 -7.15 -11.67
N ALA A 556 18.04 -6.59 -11.82
CA ALA A 556 17.65 -5.38 -11.10
C ALA A 556 17.45 -5.69 -9.61
N ARG A 557 16.84 -6.83 -9.26
CA ARG A 557 16.71 -7.23 -7.84
C ARG A 557 18.06 -7.40 -7.16
N TYR A 558 18.98 -8.13 -7.79
CA TYR A 558 20.32 -8.33 -7.25
C TYR A 558 21.09 -7.02 -7.11
N THR A 559 20.92 -6.11 -8.06
CA THR A 559 21.48 -4.75 -7.97
C THR A 559 20.97 -4.03 -6.72
N MET A 560 19.65 -4.02 -6.49
CA MET A 560 19.06 -3.31 -5.35
C MET A 560 19.49 -3.91 -4.00
N LEU A 561 19.48 -5.24 -3.89
CA LEU A 561 19.92 -5.93 -2.68
C LEU A 561 21.41 -5.70 -2.39
N ALA A 562 22.28 -5.85 -3.39
CA ALA A 562 23.71 -5.66 -3.21
C ALA A 562 24.06 -4.19 -2.89
N ALA A 563 23.36 -3.23 -3.49
CA ALA A 563 23.53 -1.82 -3.18
C ALA A 563 23.05 -1.45 -1.78
N ALA A 564 22.04 -2.15 -1.24
CA ALA A 564 21.52 -1.93 0.12
C ALA A 564 22.53 -2.23 1.23
N THR A 565 23.73 -2.71 0.92
CA THR A 565 24.87 -2.73 1.86
C THR A 565 25.32 -1.32 2.27
N ALA A 566 25.10 -0.30 1.44
CA ALA A 566 25.37 1.09 1.77
C ALA A 566 24.19 1.72 2.53
N ALA A 567 24.45 2.21 3.74
CA ALA A 567 23.45 2.91 4.55
C ALA A 567 23.21 4.35 4.05
N ASP A 568 24.27 5.04 3.62
CA ASP A 568 24.16 6.39 3.07
C ASP A 568 23.40 6.40 1.74
N ARG A 569 22.52 7.40 1.55
CA ARG A 569 21.67 7.47 0.36
C ARG A 569 22.49 7.75 -0.92
N ALA A 570 23.50 8.61 -0.85
CA ALA A 570 24.29 8.95 -2.03
C ALA A 570 25.17 7.76 -2.45
N GLU A 571 25.79 7.08 -1.49
CA GLU A 571 26.56 5.86 -1.73
C GLU A 571 25.69 4.74 -2.29
N TRP A 572 24.50 4.52 -1.73
CA TRP A 572 23.52 3.55 -2.24
C TRP A 572 23.15 3.83 -3.70
N LEU A 573 22.81 5.09 -4.02
CA LEU A 573 22.50 5.54 -5.37
C LEU A 573 23.65 5.28 -6.37
N ASP A 574 24.90 5.53 -5.96
CA ASP A 574 26.08 5.26 -6.77
C ASP A 574 26.31 3.77 -6.99
N ARG A 575 26.17 2.94 -5.95
CA ARG A 575 26.29 1.47 -6.05
C ARG A 575 25.21 0.89 -6.98
N VAL A 576 23.96 1.34 -6.90
CA VAL A 576 22.89 0.92 -7.81
C VAL A 576 23.28 1.21 -9.27
N GLY A 577 23.74 2.42 -9.56
CA GLY A 577 24.17 2.81 -10.91
C GLY A 577 25.32 1.95 -11.45
N GLN A 578 26.33 1.71 -10.62
CA GLN A 578 27.49 0.89 -10.98
C GLN A 578 27.11 -0.57 -11.26
N MET A 579 26.34 -1.19 -10.35
CA MET A 579 25.94 -2.60 -10.47
C MET A 579 24.99 -2.82 -11.65
N ALA A 580 24.00 -1.94 -11.85
CA ALA A 580 23.10 -2.01 -13.01
C ALA A 580 23.87 -1.91 -14.32
N ARG A 581 24.90 -1.06 -14.39
CA ARG A 581 25.77 -0.94 -15.57
C ARG A 581 26.56 -2.23 -15.82
N ASN A 582 27.08 -2.86 -14.77
CA ASN A 582 27.81 -4.12 -14.90
C ASN A 582 26.91 -5.22 -15.45
N PHE A 583 25.68 -5.36 -14.94
CA PHE A 583 24.71 -6.30 -15.51
C PHE A 583 24.39 -5.98 -16.96
N ALA A 584 24.15 -4.72 -17.31
CA ALA A 584 23.86 -4.32 -18.68
C ALA A 584 25.00 -4.64 -19.67
N LEU A 585 26.25 -4.61 -19.22
CA LEU A 585 27.43 -4.97 -20.03
C LEU A 585 27.65 -6.49 -20.12
N SER A 586 27.19 -7.25 -19.13
CA SER A 586 27.35 -8.71 -19.09
C SER A 586 26.25 -9.47 -19.82
N HIS A 587 25.06 -8.88 -19.98
CA HIS A 587 23.95 -9.47 -20.73
C HIS A 587 24.29 -9.58 -22.21
N GLN A 588 24.00 -10.75 -22.80
CA GLN A 588 23.95 -10.88 -24.24
C GLN A 588 22.72 -10.14 -24.79
N PRO A 589 22.78 -9.65 -26.04
CA PRO A 589 21.63 -9.04 -26.71
C PRO A 589 20.43 -10.00 -26.77
N GLY A 590 19.27 -9.55 -26.32
CA GLY A 590 18.06 -10.37 -26.29
C GLY A 590 17.09 -9.99 -25.18
N ASN A 591 16.25 -10.96 -24.77
CA ASN A 591 15.18 -10.77 -23.79
C ASN A 591 15.71 -10.32 -22.42
N GLY A 592 16.84 -10.88 -21.96
CA GLY A 592 17.44 -10.51 -20.67
C GLY A 592 17.74 -9.01 -20.57
N LEU A 593 18.31 -8.43 -21.63
CA LEU A 593 18.63 -7.01 -21.70
C LEU A 593 17.37 -6.12 -21.81
N GLN A 594 16.37 -6.54 -22.59
CA GLN A 594 15.08 -5.84 -22.64
C GLN A 594 14.40 -5.82 -21.26
N ASN A 595 14.45 -6.94 -20.56
CA ASN A 595 13.87 -7.10 -19.24
C ASN A 595 14.58 -6.23 -18.21
N LEU A 596 15.91 -6.21 -18.20
CA LEU A 596 16.70 -5.27 -17.40
C LEU A 596 16.33 -3.81 -17.71
N ARG A 597 16.17 -3.45 -18.99
CA ARG A 597 15.75 -2.10 -19.40
C ARG A 597 14.38 -1.72 -18.83
N ARG A 598 13.41 -2.65 -18.88
CA ARG A 598 12.07 -2.44 -18.29
C ARG A 598 12.16 -2.25 -16.78
N ALA A 599 12.93 -3.08 -16.09
CA ALA A 599 13.14 -2.97 -14.65
C ALA A 599 13.83 -1.64 -14.27
N ILE A 600 14.83 -1.20 -15.05
CA ILE A 600 15.48 0.11 -14.85
C ILE A 600 14.48 1.26 -14.99
N ASN A 601 13.59 1.22 -15.98
CA ASN A 601 12.57 2.26 -16.12
C ASN A 601 11.64 2.31 -14.89
N LEU A 602 11.17 1.15 -14.41
CA LEU A 602 10.37 1.07 -13.20
C LEU A 602 11.11 1.65 -11.98
N LEU A 603 12.38 1.31 -11.79
CA LEU A 603 13.18 1.86 -10.70
C LEU A 603 13.32 3.39 -10.78
N CYS A 604 13.46 3.96 -11.98
CA CYS A 604 13.45 5.41 -12.18
C CYS A 604 12.09 6.03 -11.83
N ASP A 605 10.99 5.33 -12.11
CA ASP A 605 9.64 5.77 -11.75
C ASP A 605 9.46 5.74 -10.22
N PHE A 606 9.97 4.70 -9.54
CA PHE A 606 9.84 4.52 -8.09
C PHE A 606 10.66 5.49 -7.25
N ASP A 607 11.87 5.86 -7.67
CA ASP A 607 12.72 6.84 -6.97
C ASP A 607 13.40 7.78 -7.97
N SER A 608 13.06 9.07 -7.90
CA SER A 608 13.61 10.10 -8.78
C SER A 608 15.14 10.22 -8.72
N GLY A 609 15.75 9.88 -7.57
CA GLY A 609 17.19 9.90 -7.36
C GLY A 609 17.93 8.81 -8.14
N LEU A 610 17.24 7.72 -8.54
CA LEU A 610 17.83 6.63 -9.32
C LEU A 610 18.01 6.98 -10.80
N ALA A 611 17.17 7.84 -11.36
CA ALA A 611 17.18 8.11 -12.80
C ALA A 611 18.53 8.61 -13.35
N PRO A 612 19.24 9.57 -12.70
CA PRO A 612 20.56 9.99 -13.14
C PRO A 612 21.61 8.88 -13.04
N LYS A 613 21.50 8.01 -12.03
CA LYS A 613 22.47 6.94 -11.75
C LYS A 613 22.31 5.76 -12.68
N LEU A 614 21.08 5.46 -13.09
CA LEU A 614 20.74 4.36 -14.00
C LEU A 614 20.87 4.72 -15.48
N ALA A 615 21.06 6.00 -15.83
CA ALA A 615 21.14 6.47 -17.22
C ALA A 615 22.21 5.74 -18.05
N SER A 616 23.38 5.46 -17.46
CA SER A 616 24.45 4.72 -18.16
C SER A 616 24.04 3.28 -18.43
N ALA A 617 23.45 2.59 -17.46
CA ALA A 617 22.99 1.21 -17.62
C ALA A 617 21.89 1.11 -18.68
N LYS A 618 20.93 2.04 -18.66
CA LYS A 618 19.87 2.18 -19.67
C LYS A 618 20.45 2.39 -21.08
N SER A 619 21.46 3.25 -21.21
CA SER A 619 22.12 3.52 -22.50
C SER A 619 22.86 2.30 -23.03
N CYS A 620 23.61 1.58 -22.18
CA CYS A 620 24.25 0.31 -22.55
C CYS A 620 23.21 -0.70 -23.04
N ALA A 621 22.09 -0.84 -22.32
CA ALA A 621 21.02 -1.76 -22.68
C ALA A 621 20.34 -1.41 -24.03
N MET A 622 20.23 -0.12 -24.36
CA MET A 622 19.71 0.31 -25.66
C MET A 622 20.70 0.02 -26.80
N LEU A 623 21.96 0.41 -26.64
CA LEU A 623 22.98 0.26 -27.69
C LEU A 623 23.27 -1.19 -28.06
N ALA A 624 23.23 -2.11 -27.08
CA ALA A 624 23.41 -3.52 -27.34
C ALA A 624 22.18 -4.15 -28.04
N TYR A 625 20.98 -3.59 -27.84
CA TYR A 625 19.77 -4.03 -28.52
C TYR A 625 19.74 -3.58 -29.99
N ASP A 626 20.04 -2.31 -30.27
CA ASP A 626 19.98 -1.73 -31.62
C ASP A 626 20.98 -2.37 -32.62
N ARG A 627 22.03 -3.03 -32.13
CA ARG A 627 23.02 -3.72 -32.95
C ARG A 627 22.55 -5.06 -33.52
N PHE A 628 21.42 -5.59 -33.05
CA PHE A 628 20.93 -6.93 -33.43
C PHE A 628 19.62 -6.91 -34.23
N ASP A 629 18.83 -5.83 -34.13
CA ASP A 629 17.58 -5.65 -34.89
C ASP A 629 17.76 -4.94 -36.24
N GLY A 630 19.00 -4.60 -36.63
CA GLY A 630 19.37 -4.07 -37.95
C GLY A 630 20.33 -4.98 -38.67
#